data_AF-A0A357YTA2-F1
#
_entry.id   AF-A0A357YTA2-F1
#
_cell.length_a   1.000
_cell.length_b   1.000
_cell.length_c   1.000
_cell.angle_alpha   90.00
_cell.angle_beta   90.00
_cell.angle_gamma   90.00
#
_symmetry.space_group_name_H-M   'P 1'
#
loop_
_entity.id
_entity.type
_entity.pdbx_description
1 polymer ?
#
loop_
_entity_poly.entity_id
_entity_poly.type
_entity_poly.pdbx_seq_one_letter_code
_entity_poly.pdbx_strand_id
1 'polypeptide(L)'
;MKKKSKKVPKEMQDIFSSITKLTDEFSNRFLNEEYAEFIQYAVAELCRKRPSPLLKGNLNIWACAVTHAIGRVNYLDDSTQTPHVETAKLYEAFGVKPSTGQAKSKQVRTLLKMIHSDVNWTLPSRMENNPLAWMIQINGFIVDVRTQSKEIQEIAYEKGLIPYMPEKQ
;
A
#
# COMPACT_ATOMS: atom_id res chain seq x y z
N MET A 1 5.56 -13.06 0.98
CA MET A 1 5.00 -11.70 1.17
C MET A 1 5.15 -11.23 2.62
N LYS A 2 5.15 -9.92 2.87
CA LYS A 2 5.33 -9.36 4.21
C LYS A 2 4.06 -9.48 5.06
N LYS A 3 4.20 -10.05 6.26
CA LYS A 3 3.12 -10.08 7.26
C LYS A 3 2.76 -8.66 7.71
N LYS A 4 1.47 -8.32 7.63
CA LYS A 4 0.92 -7.02 8.05
C LYS A 4 0.55 -7.01 9.53
N SER A 5 0.61 -5.82 10.13
CA SER A 5 0.28 -5.63 11.56
C SER A 5 -0.06 -4.17 11.86
N LYS A 6 -1.17 -3.95 12.58
CA LYS A 6 -1.59 -2.66 13.13
C LYS A 6 -1.04 -2.39 14.54
N LYS A 7 -0.27 -3.33 15.13
CA LYS A 7 0.29 -3.16 16.49
C LYS A 7 1.35 -2.06 16.53
N VAL A 8 1.15 -1.03 17.35
CA VAL A 8 2.09 0.09 17.50
C VAL A 8 2.69 0.14 18.92
N PRO A 9 3.87 0.75 19.12
CA PRO A 9 4.39 1.06 20.45
C PRO A 9 3.39 1.90 21.26
N LYS A 10 3.37 1.74 22.59
CA LYS A 10 2.41 2.43 23.47
C LYS A 10 2.46 3.96 23.31
N GLU A 11 3.66 4.51 23.24
CA GLU A 11 3.92 5.94 23.01
C GLU A 11 3.43 6.47 21.65
N MET A 12 3.15 5.58 20.70
CA MET A 12 2.67 5.96 19.36
C MET A 12 1.16 5.77 19.18
N GLN A 13 0.42 5.31 20.20
CA GLN A 13 -1.01 5.01 20.07
C GLN A 13 -1.82 6.25 19.69
N ASP A 14 -1.60 7.38 20.36
CA ASP A 14 -2.35 8.61 20.09
C ASP A 14 -2.08 9.15 18.69
N ILE A 15 -0.83 9.12 18.24
CA ILE A 15 -0.44 9.53 16.88
C ILE A 15 -1.04 8.60 15.84
N PHE A 16 -0.99 7.28 16.08
CA PHE A 16 -1.58 6.28 15.21
C PHE A 16 -3.08 6.54 15.07
N SER A 17 -3.82 6.61 16.18
CA SER A 17 -5.27 6.85 16.19
C SER A 17 -5.66 8.17 15.54
N SER A 18 -4.87 9.23 15.75
CA SER A 18 -5.13 10.54 15.15
C SER A 18 -4.98 10.52 13.64
N ILE A 19 -3.93 9.89 13.12
CA ILE A 19 -3.71 9.77 11.67
C ILE A 19 -4.75 8.84 11.06
N THR A 20 -4.99 7.67 11.66
CA THR A 20 -5.92 6.69 11.07
C THR A 20 -7.34 7.23 11.05
N LYS A 21 -7.77 7.99 12.07
CA LYS A 21 -9.08 8.65 12.05
C LYS A 21 -9.25 9.53 10.79
N LEU A 22 -8.27 10.38 10.49
CA LEU A 22 -8.30 11.25 9.31
C LEU A 22 -8.34 10.44 8.00
N THR A 23 -7.55 9.37 7.91
CA THR A 23 -7.50 8.54 6.71
C THR A 23 -8.71 7.64 6.54
N ASP A 24 -9.31 7.19 7.64
CA ASP A 24 -10.52 6.37 7.66
C ASP A 24 -11.73 7.21 7.23
N GLU A 25 -11.84 8.46 7.71
CA GLU A 25 -12.84 9.43 7.25
C GLU A 25 -12.73 9.68 5.74
N PHE A 26 -11.51 9.89 5.23
CA PHE A 26 -11.27 10.03 3.79
C PHE A 26 -11.65 8.75 3.02
N SER A 27 -11.24 7.58 3.53
CA SER A 27 -11.47 6.30 2.87
C SER A 27 -12.95 5.95 2.80
N ASN A 28 -13.70 6.22 3.86
CA ASN A 28 -15.15 6.03 3.90
C ASN A 28 -15.89 6.94 2.91
N ARG A 29 -15.35 8.13 2.65
CA ARG A 29 -15.98 9.11 1.76
C ARG A 29 -15.63 8.91 0.29
N PHE A 30 -14.40 8.48 -0.02
CA PHE A 30 -13.87 8.49 -1.39
C PHE A 30 -13.28 7.17 -1.86
N LEU A 31 -13.00 6.23 -0.96
CA LEU A 31 -12.33 4.96 -1.25
C LEU A 31 -13.20 3.78 -0.79
N ASN A 32 -12.58 2.78 -0.16
CA ASN A 32 -13.21 1.58 0.37
C ASN A 32 -12.44 1.06 1.61
N GLU A 33 -12.92 -0.04 2.18
CA GLU A 33 -12.35 -0.66 3.36
C GLU A 33 -10.91 -1.19 3.15
N GLU A 34 -10.60 -1.75 1.98
CA GLU A 34 -9.24 -2.25 1.68
C GLU A 34 -8.20 -1.11 1.73
N TYR A 35 -8.54 0.06 1.19
CA TYR A 35 -7.68 1.24 1.29
C TYR A 35 -7.50 1.67 2.75
N ALA A 36 -8.58 1.78 3.52
CA ALA A 36 -8.51 2.14 4.93
C ALA A 36 -7.57 1.19 5.68
N GLU A 37 -7.73 -0.11 5.46
CA GLU A 37 -6.90 -1.13 6.09
C GLU A 37 -5.41 -1.01 5.70
N PHE A 38 -5.11 -0.86 4.41
CA PHE A 38 -3.73 -0.77 3.94
C PHE A 38 -3.04 0.52 4.37
N ILE A 39 -3.79 1.62 4.47
CA ILE A 39 -3.31 2.87 5.03
C ILE A 39 -2.98 2.68 6.51
N GLN A 40 -3.87 2.06 7.31
CA GLN A 40 -3.59 1.75 8.72
C GLN A 40 -2.33 0.89 8.88
N TYR A 41 -2.11 -0.11 8.01
CA TYR A 41 -0.87 -0.90 8.03
C TYR A 41 0.38 -0.06 7.78
N ALA A 42 0.31 0.89 6.83
CA ALA A 42 1.41 1.79 6.53
C ALA A 42 1.69 2.76 7.69
N VAL A 43 0.66 3.36 8.27
CA VAL A 43 0.80 4.24 9.46
C VAL A 43 1.42 3.46 10.62
N ALA A 44 0.91 2.26 10.92
CA ALA A 44 1.44 1.44 11.99
C ALA A 44 2.91 1.07 11.76
N GLU A 45 3.31 0.83 10.50
CA GLU A 45 4.71 0.55 10.18
C GLU A 45 5.61 1.77 10.37
N LEU A 46 5.14 2.97 10.02
CA LEU A 46 5.84 4.22 10.32
C LEU A 46 5.95 4.46 11.83
N CYS A 47 4.92 4.14 12.62
CA CYS A 47 4.98 4.18 14.09
C CYS A 47 6.11 3.29 14.67
N ARG A 48 6.44 2.18 14.00
CA ARG A 48 7.47 1.23 14.46
C ARG A 48 8.90 1.60 14.04
N LYS A 49 9.09 2.60 13.17
CA LYS A 49 10.43 3.11 12.84
C LYS A 49 11.06 3.79 14.06
N ARG A 50 12.40 3.78 14.15
CA ARG A 50 13.15 4.34 15.28
C ARG A 50 14.18 5.38 14.82
N PRO A 51 14.04 6.66 15.22
CA PRO A 51 12.82 7.25 15.78
C PRO A 51 11.66 7.22 14.77
N SER A 52 10.41 7.28 15.24
CA SER A 52 9.28 7.34 14.32
C SER A 52 9.26 8.70 13.61
N PRO A 53 9.12 8.75 12.27
CA PRO A 53 9.02 10.01 11.55
C PRO A 53 7.74 10.78 11.89
N LEU A 54 6.71 10.07 12.40
CA LEU A 54 5.41 10.64 12.74
C LEU A 54 5.45 11.50 14.02
N LEU A 55 6.53 11.43 14.80
CA LEU A 55 6.76 12.31 15.96
C LEU A 55 6.97 13.78 15.57
N LYS A 56 7.21 14.05 14.28
CA LYS A 56 7.50 15.40 13.77
C LYS A 56 6.59 15.72 12.60
N GLY A 57 6.18 16.99 12.51
CA GLY A 57 5.36 17.51 11.42
C GLY A 57 3.86 17.39 11.68
N ASN A 58 3.08 17.94 10.75
CA ASN A 58 1.63 18.02 10.87
C ASN A 58 0.97 16.67 10.53
N LEU A 59 0.02 16.23 11.36
CA LEU A 59 -0.68 14.95 11.20
C LEU A 59 -1.55 14.88 9.93
N ASN A 60 -2.18 15.99 9.50
CA ASN A 60 -2.92 16.03 8.22
C ASN A 60 -1.99 15.80 7.02
N ILE A 61 -0.77 16.33 7.09
CA ILE A 61 0.25 16.11 6.04
C ILE A 61 0.65 14.62 6.01
N TRP A 62 0.82 13.97 7.18
CA TRP A 62 1.11 12.54 7.23
C TRP A 62 -0.06 11.67 6.74
N ALA A 63 -1.30 11.99 7.15
CA ALA A 63 -2.51 11.31 6.68
C ALA A 63 -2.62 11.37 5.15
N CYS A 64 -2.47 12.57 4.59
CA CYS A 64 -2.43 12.82 3.15
C CYS A 64 -1.32 12.02 2.45
N ALA A 65 -0.10 12.08 2.99
CA ALA A 65 1.07 11.44 2.40
C ALA A 65 0.95 9.92 2.37
N VAL A 66 0.45 9.29 3.45
CA VAL A 66 0.28 7.84 3.50
C VAL A 66 -0.85 7.39 2.58
N THR A 67 -1.98 8.11 2.57
CA THR A 67 -3.10 7.85 1.65
C THR A 67 -2.64 7.90 0.20
N HIS A 68 -1.93 8.96 -0.20
CA HIS A 68 -1.39 9.06 -1.55
C HIS A 68 -0.32 8.00 -1.84
N ALA A 69 0.52 7.62 -0.87
CA ALA A 69 1.53 6.58 -1.09
C ALA A 69 0.89 5.22 -1.39
N ILE A 70 -0.13 4.81 -0.65
CA ILE A 70 -0.92 3.60 -0.92
C ILE A 70 -1.69 3.73 -2.23
N GLY A 71 -2.33 4.88 -2.46
CA GLY A 71 -3.00 5.20 -3.71
C GLY A 71 -2.10 5.02 -4.93
N ARG A 72 -0.85 5.48 -4.86
CA ARG A 72 0.11 5.40 -5.97
C ARG A 72 0.57 3.98 -6.29
N VAL A 73 0.71 3.10 -5.28
CA VAL A 73 1.01 1.68 -5.52
C VAL A 73 -0.16 0.99 -6.22
N ASN A 74 -1.36 1.47 -5.94
CA ASN A 74 -2.63 0.94 -6.40
C ASN A 74 -3.31 1.90 -7.37
N TYR A 75 -2.57 2.53 -8.28
CA TYR A 75 -3.07 3.32 -9.43
C TYR A 75 -4.35 4.13 -9.14
N LEU A 76 -4.43 4.81 -8.00
CA LEU A 76 -5.67 5.45 -7.54
C LEU A 76 -6.06 6.64 -8.43
N ASP A 77 -5.08 7.24 -9.08
CA ASP A 77 -5.21 8.34 -10.04
C ASP A 77 -5.47 7.87 -11.48
N ASP A 78 -5.59 6.57 -11.72
CA ASP A 78 -5.99 6.02 -13.02
C ASP A 78 -7.53 5.92 -13.07
N SER A 79 -8.15 6.56 -14.05
CA SER A 79 -9.61 6.63 -14.20
C SER A 79 -10.25 5.30 -14.61
N THR A 80 -9.46 4.32 -15.04
CA THR A 80 -9.92 2.95 -15.31
C THR A 80 -10.14 2.15 -14.04
N GLN A 81 -9.67 2.64 -12.89
CA GLN A 81 -9.72 1.93 -11.62
C GLN A 81 -10.95 2.35 -10.81
N THR A 82 -11.46 1.45 -9.97
CA THR A 82 -12.52 1.75 -9.00
C THR A 82 -12.09 1.29 -7.60
N PRO A 83 -12.07 2.17 -6.59
CA PRO A 83 -12.32 3.61 -6.65
C PRO A 83 -11.20 4.37 -7.41
N HIS A 84 -11.54 5.54 -7.94
CA HIS A 84 -10.62 6.49 -8.56
C HIS A 84 -10.69 7.84 -7.85
N VAL A 85 -9.52 8.43 -7.54
CA VAL A 85 -9.41 9.77 -6.98
C VAL A 85 -8.21 10.48 -7.60
N GLU A 86 -8.47 11.62 -8.23
CA GLU A 86 -7.41 12.50 -8.70
C GLU A 86 -6.50 12.97 -7.55
N THR A 87 -5.19 12.99 -7.83
CA THR A 87 -4.18 13.40 -6.84
C THR A 87 -4.45 14.81 -6.28
N ALA A 88 -4.93 15.75 -7.10
CA ALA A 88 -5.25 17.10 -6.65
C ALA A 88 -6.40 17.12 -5.63
N LYS A 89 -7.47 16.38 -5.90
CA LYS A 89 -8.63 16.23 -5.00
C LYS A 89 -8.24 15.56 -3.68
N LEU A 90 -7.37 14.56 -3.72
CA LEU A 90 -6.83 13.94 -2.51
C LEU A 90 -6.13 14.98 -1.64
N TYR A 91 -5.22 15.78 -2.22
CA TYR A 91 -4.50 16.80 -1.48
C TYR A 91 -5.40 17.89 -0.90
N GLU A 92 -6.36 18.36 -1.69
CA GLU A 92 -7.37 19.33 -1.26
C GLU A 92 -8.19 18.80 -0.08
N ALA A 93 -8.64 17.54 -0.12
CA ALA A 93 -9.43 16.94 0.94
C ALA A 93 -8.71 16.90 2.30
N PHE A 94 -7.37 16.84 2.30
CA PHE A 94 -6.56 16.93 3.52
C PHE A 94 -6.07 18.35 3.84
N GLY A 95 -6.41 19.36 3.02
CA GLY A 95 -5.92 20.73 3.16
C GLY A 95 -4.42 20.87 2.93
N VAL A 96 -3.83 20.02 2.07
CA VAL A 96 -2.38 19.96 1.84
C VAL A 96 -2.04 20.51 0.46
N LYS A 97 -0.98 21.33 0.36
CA LYS A 97 -0.48 21.81 -0.94
C LYS A 97 0.11 20.66 -1.77
N PRO A 98 -0.07 20.63 -3.10
CA PRO A 98 0.40 19.51 -3.93
C PRO A 98 1.88 19.19 -3.82
N SER A 99 2.76 20.20 -3.79
CA SER A 99 4.21 19.99 -3.64
C SER A 99 4.57 19.34 -2.29
N THR A 100 3.90 19.76 -1.21
CA THR A 100 4.06 19.18 0.13
C THR A 100 3.55 17.75 0.18
N GLY A 101 2.36 17.48 -0.36
CA GLY A 101 1.77 16.15 -0.42
C GLY A 101 2.63 15.18 -1.23
N GLN A 102 3.15 15.61 -2.38
CA GLN A 102 4.03 14.80 -3.22
C GLN A 102 5.34 14.46 -2.51
N ALA A 103 6.01 15.47 -1.94
CA ALA A 103 7.31 15.29 -1.31
C ALA A 103 7.20 14.38 -0.08
N LYS A 104 6.13 14.55 0.72
CA LYS A 104 5.87 13.68 1.88
C LYS A 104 5.42 12.29 1.50
N SER A 105 4.61 12.13 0.45
CA SER A 105 4.26 10.81 -0.08
C SER A 105 5.52 10.07 -0.59
N LYS A 106 6.46 10.77 -1.25
CA LYS A 106 7.77 10.20 -1.61
C LYS A 106 8.54 9.75 -0.37
N GLN A 107 8.55 10.56 0.70
CA GLN A 107 9.18 10.19 1.96
C GLN A 107 8.58 8.90 2.55
N VAL A 108 7.24 8.77 2.57
CA VAL A 108 6.55 7.54 3.02
C VAL A 108 7.03 6.34 2.20
N ARG A 109 7.00 6.45 0.87
CA ARG A 109 7.44 5.37 -0.02
C ARG A 109 8.89 4.96 0.23
N THR A 110 9.80 5.92 0.40
CA THR A 110 11.21 5.62 0.73
C THR A 110 11.34 4.91 2.08
N LEU A 111 10.66 5.40 3.12
CA LEU A 111 10.72 4.83 4.47
C LEU A 111 10.16 3.41 4.53
N LEU A 112 9.11 3.13 3.77
CA LEU A 112 8.44 1.84 3.69
C LEU A 112 8.99 0.95 2.56
N LYS A 113 10.01 1.43 1.83
CA LYS A 113 10.63 0.77 0.69
C LYS A 113 9.63 0.35 -0.39
N MET A 114 8.59 1.15 -0.59
CA MET A 114 7.57 0.94 -1.61
C MET A 114 8.18 1.16 -2.99
N ILE A 115 8.04 0.16 -3.85
CA ILE A 115 8.28 0.29 -5.29
C ILE A 115 6.98 0.49 -6.06
N HIS A 116 7.07 0.67 -7.38
CA HIS A 116 5.89 0.64 -8.24
C HIS A 116 5.29 -0.78 -8.25
N SER A 117 3.96 -0.89 -8.16
CA SER A 117 3.24 -2.18 -8.10
C SER A 117 3.75 -3.12 -7.00
N ASP A 118 4.23 -2.56 -5.88
CA ASP A 118 4.82 -3.33 -4.79
C ASP A 118 3.82 -4.36 -4.24
N VAL A 119 4.14 -5.64 -4.41
CA VAL A 119 3.30 -6.78 -4.00
C VAL A 119 2.94 -6.73 -2.51
N ASN A 120 3.77 -6.12 -1.66
CA ASN A 120 3.45 -6.00 -0.24
C ASN A 120 2.43 -4.89 0.03
N TRP A 121 2.24 -3.93 -0.86
CA TRP A 121 1.36 -2.78 -0.69
C TRP A 121 0.22 -2.73 -1.71
N THR A 122 0.11 -3.75 -2.56
CA THR A 122 -1.03 -3.96 -3.43
C THR A 122 -2.24 -4.46 -2.64
N LEU A 123 -3.40 -3.86 -2.90
CA LEU A 123 -4.67 -4.27 -2.31
C LEU A 123 -5.04 -5.70 -2.77
N PRO A 124 -5.72 -6.49 -1.93
CA PRO A 124 -6.14 -7.85 -2.29
C PRO A 124 -6.93 -7.90 -3.60
N SER A 125 -7.92 -7.02 -3.78
CA SER A 125 -8.71 -6.90 -5.02
C SER A 125 -7.88 -6.61 -6.30
N ARG A 126 -6.66 -6.08 -6.14
CA ARG A 126 -5.76 -5.74 -7.26
C ARG A 126 -4.63 -6.74 -7.44
N MET A 127 -4.53 -7.75 -6.57
CA MET A 127 -3.42 -8.69 -6.56
C MET A 127 -3.35 -9.51 -7.86
N GLU A 128 -4.49 -9.94 -8.38
CA GLU A 128 -4.57 -10.72 -9.62
C GLU A 128 -3.94 -9.98 -10.81
N ASN A 129 -4.18 -8.68 -10.89
CA ASN A 129 -3.69 -7.84 -11.98
C ASN A 129 -2.32 -7.21 -11.68
N ASN A 130 -1.67 -7.56 -10.57
CA ASN A 130 -0.36 -7.03 -10.27
C ASN A 130 0.71 -7.71 -11.16
N PRO A 131 1.41 -6.95 -12.01
CA PRO A 131 2.39 -7.50 -12.95
C PRO A 131 3.62 -8.11 -12.26
N LEU A 132 3.89 -7.79 -11.00
CA LEU A 132 5.03 -8.31 -10.24
C LEU A 132 4.67 -9.46 -9.31
N ALA A 133 3.40 -9.65 -8.97
CA ALA A 133 2.98 -10.68 -8.00
C ALA A 133 3.14 -12.11 -8.52
N TRP A 134 3.18 -12.27 -9.85
CA TRP A 134 3.16 -13.56 -10.54
C TRP A 134 4.48 -13.90 -11.23
N MET A 135 5.45 -12.99 -11.18
CA MET A 135 6.74 -13.16 -11.86
C MET A 135 7.71 -13.87 -10.94
N ILE A 136 8.13 -15.08 -11.31
CA ILE A 136 9.11 -15.89 -10.57
C ILE A 136 10.30 -16.24 -11.46
N GLN A 137 11.45 -16.51 -10.83
CA GLN A 137 12.64 -16.96 -11.54
C GLN A 137 12.68 -18.50 -11.57
N ILE A 138 12.66 -19.09 -12.77
CA ILE A 138 12.83 -20.52 -13.01
C ILE A 138 14.03 -20.71 -13.95
N ASN A 139 15.03 -21.46 -13.51
CA ASN A 139 16.23 -21.77 -14.31
C ASN A 139 16.92 -20.53 -14.93
N GLY A 140 16.92 -19.40 -14.21
CA GLY A 140 17.53 -18.15 -14.69
C GLY A 140 16.61 -17.24 -15.50
N PHE A 141 15.39 -17.67 -15.83
CA PHE A 141 14.41 -16.88 -16.59
C PHE A 141 13.30 -16.36 -15.68
N ILE A 142 12.90 -15.11 -15.90
CA ILE A 142 11.74 -14.52 -15.23
C ILE A 142 10.50 -14.86 -16.05
N VAL A 143 9.55 -15.58 -15.45
CA VAL A 143 8.33 -16.08 -16.12
C VAL A 143 7.09 -15.73 -15.31
N ASP A 144 5.96 -15.56 -15.99
CA ASP A 144 4.66 -15.48 -15.32
C ASP A 144 4.22 -16.89 -14.94
N VAL A 145 4.17 -17.16 -13.63
CA VAL A 145 3.85 -18.47 -13.05
C VAL A 145 2.47 -18.99 -13.47
N ARG A 146 1.53 -18.10 -13.80
CA ARG A 146 0.16 -18.49 -14.20
C ARG A 146 0.12 -19.21 -15.53
N THR A 147 1.14 -18.99 -16.36
CA THR A 147 1.32 -19.66 -17.65
C THR A 147 2.07 -21.00 -17.53
N GLN A 148 2.56 -21.33 -16.34
CA GLN A 148 3.35 -22.53 -16.08
C GLN A 148 2.46 -23.72 -15.68
N SER A 149 3.04 -24.92 -15.64
CA SER A 149 2.32 -26.14 -15.24
C SER A 149 1.76 -26.02 -13.82
N LYS A 150 0.66 -26.73 -13.53
CA LYS A 150 0.04 -26.74 -12.20
C LYS A 150 1.03 -27.13 -11.09
N GLU A 151 1.91 -28.09 -11.36
CA GLU A 151 2.97 -28.50 -10.43
C GLU A 151 3.91 -27.33 -10.08
N ILE A 152 4.34 -26.54 -11.07
CA ILE A 152 5.17 -25.34 -10.84
C ILE A 152 4.40 -24.31 -10.00
N GLN A 153 3.12 -24.11 -10.29
CA GLN A 153 2.27 -23.18 -9.53
C GLN A 153 2.14 -23.62 -8.06
N GLU A 154 1.89 -24.91 -7.80
CA GLU A 154 1.81 -25.48 -6.45
C GLU A 154 3.12 -25.30 -5.69
N ILE A 155 4.26 -25.63 -6.32
CA ILE A 155 5.59 -25.44 -5.72
C ILE A 155 5.84 -23.95 -5.41
N ALA A 156 5.46 -23.04 -6.31
CA ALA A 156 5.63 -21.61 -6.11
C ALA A 156 4.77 -21.10 -4.93
N TYR A 157 3.56 -21.63 -4.78
CA TYR A 157 2.67 -21.31 -3.68
C TYR A 157 3.21 -21.84 -2.33
N GLU A 158 3.64 -23.10 -2.28
CA GLU A 158 4.22 -23.70 -1.08
C GLU A 158 5.48 -22.96 -0.60
N LYS A 159 6.27 -22.44 -1.54
CA LYS A 159 7.45 -21.62 -1.25
C LYS A 159 7.11 -20.16 -0.89
N GLY A 160 5.83 -19.78 -0.95
CA GLY A 160 5.36 -18.42 -0.66
C GLY A 160 5.83 -17.37 -1.67
N LEU A 161 6.14 -17.79 -2.91
CA LEU A 161 6.58 -16.93 -4.01
C LEU A 161 5.40 -16.21 -4.67
N ILE A 162 4.21 -16.80 -4.61
CA ILE A 162 2.96 -16.26 -5.15
C ILE A 162 1.93 -16.10 -4.01
N PRO A 163 0.96 -15.18 -4.12
CA PRO A 163 0.03 -14.87 -3.04
C PRO A 163 -0.99 -15.98 -2.76
N TYR A 164 -1.46 -16.65 -3.81
CA TYR A 164 -2.43 -17.73 -3.78
C TYR A 164 -2.30 -18.57 -5.05
N MET A 165 -2.97 -19.74 -5.08
CA MET A 165 -3.05 -20.56 -6.29
C MET A 165 -3.87 -19.84 -7.36
N PRO A 166 -3.31 -19.59 -8.56
CA PRO A 166 -4.07 -19.02 -9.66
C PRO A 166 -5.31 -19.85 -9.96
N GLU A 167 -6.42 -19.20 -10.31
CA GLU A 167 -7.56 -19.90 -10.86
C GLU A 167 -7.18 -20.52 -12.22
N LYS A 168 -7.77 -21.68 -12.54
CA LYS A 168 -7.46 -22.40 -13.79
C LYS A 168 -7.70 -21.47 -15.00
N GLN A 169 -6.66 -21.24 -15.81
CA GLN A 169 -6.84 -20.89 -17.22
C GLN A 169 -7.25 -22.12 -18.02
#